data_AF-A0A7S0ESV3-F1
#
_entry.id   AF-A0A7S0ESV3-F1
#
_cell.length_a   1.000
_cell.length_b   1.000
_cell.length_c   1.000
_cell.angle_alpha   90.00
_cell.angle_beta   90.00
_cell.angle_gamma   90.00
#
_symmetry.space_group_name_H-M   'P 1'
#
loop_
_entity.id
_entity.type
_entity.pdbx_description
1 polymer ?
#
loop_
_entity_poly.entity_id
_entity_poly.type
_entity_poly.pdbx_seq_one_letter_code
_entity_poly.pdbx_strand_id
1 'polypeptide(L)'
;CSGQKCISICYYEEENNWWVSKLVEDFDSTVNCVCWHKSNTYLAAGSMDGTVRLFTAAVKGVDDKPTQLFGADVSFKKPGQIICKIEINSWVHDICFSPTFDSIAFVTHDSCIGFLPIEEGIVPQQEQVQRVRCSGLPHLRMVFLSANRLLAAGHDCNPTVYSKEGKGWVEKKKLDEATESSSEPTSSARGAAFKKFESSSTMGIEAGGGSKGATISTAHHTCITDMATCASWYKGNTCTKVVTVGMDGKLKFWDLANLEDSFSKMSL
;
A
#
# COMPACT_ATOMS: atom_id res chain seq x y z
N CYS A 1 -15.62 11.75 -0.32
CA CYS A 1 -15.45 10.95 -1.56
C CYS A 1 -16.17 11.66 -2.69
N SER A 2 -15.46 12.16 -3.69
CA SER A 2 -16.11 12.56 -4.95
C SER A 2 -16.72 11.31 -5.56
N GLY A 3 -18.02 11.30 -5.86
CA GLY A 3 -18.70 10.19 -6.56
C GLY A 3 -18.28 10.05 -8.03
N GLN A 4 -17.06 10.44 -8.37
CA GLN A 4 -16.55 10.50 -9.73
C GLN A 4 -16.14 9.11 -10.19
N LYS A 5 -16.69 8.74 -11.34
CA LYS A 5 -16.52 7.44 -11.99
C LYS A 5 -15.52 7.51 -13.14
N CYS A 6 -14.52 8.36 -12.98
CA CYS A 6 -13.51 8.61 -14.00
C CYS A 6 -12.18 9.02 -13.36
N ILE A 7 -11.12 8.91 -14.15
CA ILE A 7 -9.78 9.36 -13.80
C ILE A 7 -9.43 10.52 -14.75
N SER A 8 -8.94 11.62 -14.19
CA SER A 8 -8.48 12.76 -14.98
C SER A 8 -6.97 12.66 -15.20
N ILE A 9 -6.55 12.39 -16.43
CA ILE A 9 -5.15 12.47 -16.84
C ILE A 9 -4.87 13.91 -17.25
N CYS A 10 -4.18 14.64 -16.37
CA CYS A 10 -3.84 16.04 -16.56
C CYS A 10 -2.43 16.18 -17.14
N TYR A 11 -2.26 17.05 -18.13
CA TYR A 11 -0.98 17.40 -18.72
C TYR A 11 -0.93 18.89 -19.06
N TYR A 12 0.28 19.44 -19.14
CA TYR A 12 0.49 20.83 -19.49
C TYR A 12 0.63 20.98 -21.00
N GLU A 13 -0.07 21.94 -21.59
CA GLU A 13 0.00 22.24 -23.02
C GLU A 13 0.78 23.54 -23.22
N GLU A 14 2.06 23.44 -23.55
CA GLU A 14 2.98 24.59 -23.62
C GLU A 14 2.55 25.63 -24.66
N GLU A 15 2.02 25.20 -25.81
CA GLU A 15 1.56 26.10 -26.88
C GLU A 15 0.51 27.10 -26.41
N ASN A 16 -0.36 26.68 -25.48
CA ASN A 16 -1.46 27.48 -24.97
C ASN A 16 -1.26 27.95 -23.51
N ASN A 17 -0.20 27.50 -22.84
CA ASN A 17 0.17 27.88 -21.47
C ASN A 17 -0.94 27.60 -20.42
N TRP A 18 -1.55 26.41 -20.49
CA TRP A 18 -2.56 25.95 -19.52
C TRP A 18 -2.50 24.43 -19.29
N TRP A 19 -3.22 23.96 -18.26
CA TRP A 19 -3.41 22.53 -18.00
C TRP A 19 -4.65 22.00 -18.73
N VAL A 20 -4.52 20.84 -19.37
CA VAL A 20 -5.62 20.11 -20.02
C VAL A 20 -5.81 18.77 -19.32
N SER A 21 -7.06 18.32 -19.20
CA SER A 21 -7.41 17.01 -18.67
C SER A 21 -8.09 16.13 -19.71
N LYS A 22 -7.67 14.87 -19.81
CA LYS A 22 -8.40 13.81 -20.53
C LYS A 22 -9.01 12.84 -19.53
N LEU A 23 -10.30 12.58 -19.67
CA LEU A 23 -11.02 11.67 -18.79
C LEU A 23 -10.88 10.23 -19.29
N VAL A 24 -10.51 9.34 -18.38
CA VAL A 24 -10.64 7.89 -18.54
C VAL A 24 -11.89 7.48 -17.79
N GLU A 25 -12.89 7.07 -18.54
CA GLU A 25 -14.18 6.60 -18.04
C GLU A 25 -14.18 5.06 -17.98
N ASP A 26 -15.35 4.42 -17.87
CA ASP A 26 -15.54 2.96 -17.69
C ASP A 26 -15.42 2.46 -16.23
N PHE A 27 -15.80 3.29 -15.27
CA PHE A 27 -16.01 2.87 -13.88
C PHE A 27 -17.49 2.93 -13.52
N ASP A 28 -17.96 1.96 -12.72
CA ASP A 28 -19.36 1.95 -12.27
C ASP A 28 -19.55 2.67 -10.94
N SER A 29 -18.44 2.99 -10.26
CA SER A 29 -18.40 3.65 -8.95
C SER A 29 -17.14 4.53 -8.81
N THR A 30 -16.92 5.05 -7.60
CA THR A 30 -15.79 5.94 -7.29
C THR A 30 -14.45 5.24 -7.52
N VAL A 31 -13.56 5.87 -8.28
CA VAL A 31 -12.15 5.45 -8.33
C VAL A 31 -11.45 5.91 -7.06
N ASN A 32 -10.86 4.97 -6.33
CA ASN A 32 -10.35 5.24 -5.00
C ASN A 32 -8.82 5.33 -4.94
N CYS A 33 -8.13 4.63 -5.84
CA CYS A 33 -6.68 4.60 -5.89
C CYS A 33 -6.17 4.42 -7.32
N VAL A 34 -4.98 4.97 -7.59
CA VAL A 34 -4.29 4.85 -8.87
C VAL A 34 -2.79 4.69 -8.65
N CYS A 35 -2.10 3.97 -9.53
CA CYS A 35 -0.64 3.81 -9.47
C CYS A 35 -0.03 3.78 -10.88
N TRP A 36 0.94 4.65 -11.12
CA TRP A 36 1.65 4.73 -12.38
C TRP A 36 2.69 3.62 -12.51
N HIS A 37 2.78 3.05 -13.70
CA HIS A 37 3.90 2.18 -14.08
C HIS A 37 5.17 3.02 -14.35
N LYS A 38 6.38 2.45 -14.19
CA LYS A 38 7.67 3.16 -14.43
C LYS A 38 7.81 3.80 -15.81
N SER A 39 7.08 3.32 -16.80
CA SER A 39 7.12 3.86 -18.16
C SER A 39 6.36 5.17 -18.30
N ASN A 40 5.59 5.59 -17.28
CA ASN A 40 4.70 6.76 -17.29
C ASN A 40 3.61 6.72 -18.38
N THR A 41 3.39 5.57 -19.01
CA THR A 41 2.43 5.39 -20.11
C THR A 41 1.31 4.41 -19.78
N TYR A 42 1.39 3.75 -18.63
CA TYR A 42 0.37 2.84 -18.11
C TYR A 42 -0.02 3.24 -16.69
N LEU A 43 -1.31 3.08 -16.38
CA LEU A 43 -1.89 3.42 -15.10
C LEU A 43 -2.78 2.26 -14.62
N ALA A 44 -2.53 1.81 -13.40
CA ALA A 44 -3.41 0.88 -12.70
C ALA A 44 -4.37 1.68 -11.81
N ALA A 45 -5.60 1.20 -11.65
CA ALA A 45 -6.61 1.82 -10.78
C ALA A 45 -7.44 0.78 -10.04
N GLY A 46 -7.80 1.10 -8.80
CA GLY A 46 -8.76 0.37 -7.98
C GLY A 46 -10.01 1.21 -7.75
N SER A 47 -11.17 0.56 -7.82
CA SER A 47 -12.47 1.22 -7.73
C SER A 47 -13.38 0.59 -6.68
N MET A 48 -14.34 1.40 -6.22
CA MET A 48 -15.43 0.95 -5.34
C MET A 48 -16.49 0.11 -6.09
N ASP A 49 -16.36 -0.07 -7.41
CA ASP A 49 -17.17 -1.02 -8.18
C ASP A 49 -16.71 -2.47 -8.04
N GLY A 50 -15.66 -2.71 -7.26
CA GLY A 50 -15.15 -4.05 -7.00
C GLY A 50 -14.13 -4.52 -8.03
N THR A 51 -13.49 -3.62 -8.78
CA THR A 51 -12.56 -4.00 -9.84
C THR A 51 -11.21 -3.30 -9.76
N VAL A 52 -10.20 -3.99 -10.30
CA VAL A 52 -8.87 -3.44 -10.60
C VAL A 52 -8.74 -3.36 -12.11
N ARG A 53 -8.31 -2.21 -12.64
CA ARG A 53 -8.14 -1.99 -14.07
C ARG A 53 -6.73 -1.54 -14.37
N LEU A 54 -6.19 -1.99 -15.50
CA LEU A 54 -4.95 -1.49 -16.09
C LEU A 54 -5.30 -0.89 -17.44
N PHE A 55 -4.82 0.32 -17.72
CA PHE A 55 -5.10 1.02 -18.98
C PHE A 55 -3.91 1.85 -19.45
N THR A 56 -3.93 2.20 -20.73
CA THR A 56 -2.97 3.15 -21.30
C THR A 56 -3.27 4.57 -20.83
N ALA A 57 -2.25 5.35 -20.54
CA ALA A 57 -2.40 6.72 -20.07
C ALA A 57 -1.50 7.72 -20.81
N ALA A 58 -0.81 7.27 -21.87
CA ALA A 58 0.06 8.13 -22.67
C ALA A 58 -0.72 9.23 -23.42
N VAL A 59 -0.13 10.42 -23.45
CA VAL A 59 -0.64 11.61 -24.12
C VAL A 59 0.25 11.91 -25.33
N LYS A 60 -0.33 11.75 -26.53
CA LYS A 60 0.34 12.11 -27.79
C LYS A 60 0.80 13.58 -27.77
N GLY A 61 2.08 13.80 -28.07
CA GLY A 61 2.70 15.12 -28.14
C GLY A 61 3.31 15.59 -26.80
N VAL A 62 3.05 14.88 -25.70
CA VAL A 62 3.64 15.13 -24.39
C VAL A 62 4.61 14.01 -24.03
N ASP A 63 4.16 12.76 -24.15
CA ASP A 63 4.97 11.60 -23.80
C ASP A 63 5.79 11.08 -24.99
N ASP A 64 6.93 10.48 -24.67
CA ASP A 64 7.69 9.66 -25.61
C ASP A 64 6.85 8.50 -26.16
N LYS A 65 7.27 7.96 -27.31
CA LYS A 65 6.58 6.84 -27.94
C LYS A 65 6.47 5.66 -26.94
N PRO A 66 5.25 5.25 -26.55
CA PRO A 66 5.09 4.21 -25.54
C PRO A 66 5.65 2.86 -25.98
N THR A 67 6.30 2.15 -25.06
CA THR A 67 6.71 0.76 -25.23
C THR A 67 5.49 -0.16 -25.10
N GLN A 68 5.40 -1.18 -25.96
CA GLN A 68 4.35 -2.20 -25.90
C GLN A 68 4.68 -3.27 -24.85
N LEU A 69 4.27 -3.05 -23.60
CA LEU A 69 4.55 -3.96 -22.48
C LEU A 69 3.48 -5.05 -22.28
N PHE A 70 2.24 -4.83 -22.73
CA PHE A 70 1.12 -5.74 -22.47
C PHE A 70 0.54 -6.33 -23.76
N GLY A 71 1.41 -6.62 -24.74
CA GLY A 71 1.03 -7.19 -26.03
C GLY A 71 0.94 -6.18 -27.17
N ALA A 72 0.97 -6.67 -28.41
CA ALA A 72 1.06 -5.84 -29.62
C ALA A 72 -0.23 -5.06 -29.94
N ASP A 73 -1.37 -5.51 -29.46
CA ASP A 73 -2.69 -4.94 -29.77
C ASP A 73 -3.06 -3.74 -28.87
N VAL A 74 -2.19 -3.38 -27.91
CA VAL A 74 -2.45 -2.25 -27.01
C VAL A 74 -2.33 -0.92 -27.77
N SER A 75 -3.43 -0.19 -27.84
CA SER A 75 -3.54 1.08 -28.56
C SER A 75 -3.25 2.27 -27.64
N PHE A 76 -2.37 3.15 -28.10
CA PHE A 76 -2.06 4.45 -27.48
C PHE A 76 -2.62 5.64 -28.26
N LYS A 77 -3.60 5.42 -29.14
CA LYS A 77 -4.21 6.50 -29.94
C LYS A 77 -4.90 7.56 -29.04
N LYS A 78 -5.41 7.13 -27.89
CA LYS A 78 -5.99 7.96 -26.83
C LYS A 78 -5.69 7.32 -25.46
N PRO A 79 -5.52 8.10 -24.37
CA PRO A 79 -5.48 7.54 -23.03
C PRO A 79 -6.83 6.89 -22.69
N GLY A 80 -6.80 5.92 -21.79
CA GLY A 80 -7.96 5.18 -21.30
C GLY A 80 -8.28 3.89 -22.04
N GLN A 81 -7.41 3.39 -22.92
CA GLN A 81 -7.61 2.05 -23.49
C GLN A 81 -7.39 1.02 -22.38
N ILE A 82 -8.43 0.27 -22.04
CA ILE A 82 -8.36 -0.81 -21.06
C ILE A 82 -7.53 -1.96 -21.63
N ILE A 83 -6.56 -2.39 -20.84
CA ILE A 83 -5.68 -3.53 -21.11
C ILE A 83 -6.25 -4.76 -20.41
N CYS A 84 -6.58 -4.64 -19.13
CA CYS A 84 -7.29 -5.67 -18.39
C CYS A 84 -8.23 -5.05 -17.35
N LYS A 85 -9.29 -5.79 -17.04
CA LYS A 85 -10.25 -5.53 -15.97
C LYS A 85 -10.36 -6.81 -15.15
N ILE A 86 -10.07 -6.70 -13.86
CA ILE A 86 -10.04 -7.80 -12.90
C ILE A 86 -11.17 -7.55 -11.90
N GLU A 87 -12.07 -8.51 -11.76
CA GLU A 87 -13.25 -8.44 -10.89
C GLU A 87 -12.95 -9.09 -9.54
N ILE A 88 -12.91 -8.27 -8.48
CA ILE A 88 -12.61 -8.70 -7.11
C ILE A 88 -13.88 -8.83 -6.26
N ASN A 89 -14.97 -8.15 -6.67
CA ASN A 89 -16.24 -8.08 -5.95
C ASN A 89 -16.13 -7.51 -4.53
N SER A 90 -15.14 -6.63 -4.30
CA SER A 90 -14.96 -5.89 -3.06
C SER A 90 -14.24 -4.58 -3.32
N TRP A 91 -14.56 -3.54 -2.53
CA TRP A 91 -13.96 -2.21 -2.66
C TRP A 91 -12.44 -2.25 -2.57
N VAL A 92 -11.76 -1.60 -3.50
CA VAL A 92 -10.30 -1.53 -3.56
C VAL A 92 -9.80 -0.25 -2.90
N HIS A 93 -9.04 -0.38 -1.81
CA HIS A 93 -8.60 0.77 -1.02
C HIS A 93 -7.29 1.39 -1.49
N ASP A 94 -6.36 0.55 -1.96
CA ASP A 94 -5.06 0.97 -2.47
C ASP A 94 -4.55 -0.03 -3.51
N ILE A 95 -3.65 0.45 -4.38
CA ILE A 95 -3.05 -0.30 -5.48
C ILE A 95 -1.62 0.18 -5.71
N CYS A 96 -0.67 -0.73 -5.93
CA CYS A 96 0.69 -0.35 -6.28
C CYS A 96 1.40 -1.40 -7.15
N PHE A 97 2.31 -0.94 -8.01
CA PHE A 97 3.27 -1.81 -8.69
C PHE A 97 4.39 -2.24 -7.74
N SER A 98 4.90 -3.45 -7.92
CA SER A 98 6.13 -3.90 -7.26
C SER A 98 7.33 -3.03 -7.69
N PRO A 99 8.41 -2.94 -6.88
CA PRO A 99 9.59 -2.16 -7.24
C PRO A 99 10.27 -2.64 -8.53
N THR A 100 10.08 -3.91 -8.88
CA THR A 100 10.55 -4.54 -10.12
C THR A 100 9.54 -4.45 -11.27
N PHE A 101 8.32 -3.97 -11.01
CA PHE A 101 7.20 -3.85 -11.96
C PHE A 101 6.75 -5.19 -12.58
N ASP A 102 6.99 -6.29 -11.87
CA ASP A 102 6.60 -7.66 -12.24
C ASP A 102 5.30 -8.13 -11.56
N SER A 103 4.67 -7.26 -10.78
CA SER A 103 3.38 -7.53 -10.13
C SER A 103 2.68 -6.24 -9.72
N ILE A 104 1.36 -6.32 -9.60
CA ILE A 104 0.50 -5.32 -9.00
C ILE A 104 -0.07 -5.91 -7.70
N ALA A 105 0.03 -5.17 -6.59
CA ALA A 105 -0.66 -5.50 -5.35
C ALA A 105 -1.82 -4.54 -5.12
N PHE A 106 -2.89 -5.03 -4.51
CA PHE A 106 -4.06 -4.22 -4.14
C PHE A 106 -4.74 -4.77 -2.88
N VAL A 107 -5.34 -3.90 -2.07
CA VAL A 107 -5.97 -4.25 -0.79
C VAL A 107 -7.46 -3.98 -0.89
N THR A 108 -8.26 -4.90 -0.35
CA THR A 108 -9.70 -4.85 -0.48
C THR A 108 -10.43 -4.89 0.86
N HIS A 109 -11.63 -4.32 0.88
CA HIS A 109 -12.42 -4.15 2.09
C HIS A 109 -12.93 -5.47 2.69
N ASP A 110 -12.92 -6.56 1.94
CA ASP A 110 -13.17 -7.91 2.42
C ASP A 110 -11.91 -8.54 3.06
N SER A 111 -11.09 -7.74 3.75
CA SER A 111 -9.85 -8.12 4.45
C SER A 111 -8.96 -9.07 3.64
N CYS A 112 -8.66 -8.70 2.39
CA CYS A 112 -7.77 -9.46 1.53
C CYS A 112 -6.74 -8.55 0.87
N ILE A 113 -5.61 -9.14 0.49
CA ILE A 113 -4.64 -8.56 -0.43
C ILE A 113 -4.60 -9.40 -1.70
N GLY A 114 -4.76 -8.75 -2.85
CA GLY A 114 -4.57 -9.37 -4.15
C GLY A 114 -3.19 -9.07 -4.71
N PHE A 115 -2.59 -10.07 -5.35
CA PHE A 115 -1.35 -9.96 -6.08
C PHE A 115 -1.55 -10.48 -7.50
N LEU A 116 -1.41 -9.59 -8.49
CA LEU A 116 -1.53 -9.88 -9.91
C LEU A 116 -0.13 -9.87 -10.55
N PRO A 117 0.39 -11.02 -11.00
CA PRO A 117 1.66 -11.09 -11.75
C PRO A 117 1.58 -10.29 -13.05
N ILE A 118 2.69 -9.66 -13.42
CA ILE A 118 2.87 -8.93 -14.67
C ILE A 118 4.05 -9.54 -15.42
N GLU A 119 3.82 -9.89 -16.69
CA GLU A 119 4.84 -10.42 -17.59
C GLU A 119 4.80 -9.62 -18.90
N GLU A 120 5.98 -9.17 -19.36
CA GLU A 120 6.08 -8.39 -20.58
C GLU A 120 5.57 -9.20 -21.79
N GLY A 121 4.75 -8.55 -22.62
CA GLY A 121 4.12 -9.17 -23.79
C GLY A 121 2.82 -9.93 -23.49
N ILE A 122 2.45 -10.10 -22.21
CA ILE A 122 1.26 -10.85 -21.80
C ILE A 122 0.25 -9.92 -21.12
N VAL A 123 -1.01 -9.97 -21.58
CA VAL A 123 -2.11 -9.27 -20.93
C VAL A 123 -2.46 -10.00 -19.62
N PRO A 124 -2.45 -9.32 -18.45
CA PRO A 124 -2.80 -9.95 -17.18
C PRO A 124 -4.26 -10.42 -17.16
N GLN A 125 -4.51 -11.58 -16.57
CA GLN A 125 -5.82 -12.24 -16.54
C GLN A 125 -6.35 -12.43 -15.11
N GLN A 126 -7.67 -12.58 -15.00
CA GLN A 126 -8.39 -12.77 -13.74
C GLN A 126 -7.86 -13.96 -12.93
N GLU A 127 -7.55 -15.07 -13.58
CA GLU A 127 -7.16 -16.34 -12.94
C GLU A 127 -5.75 -16.29 -12.33
N GLN A 128 -4.95 -15.29 -12.72
CA GLN A 128 -3.59 -15.12 -12.21
C GLN A 128 -3.56 -14.42 -10.84
N VAL A 129 -4.68 -13.84 -10.40
CA VAL A 129 -4.77 -13.13 -9.13
C VAL A 129 -4.65 -14.12 -7.98
N GLN A 130 -3.58 -13.97 -7.19
CA GLN A 130 -3.51 -14.60 -5.89
C GLN A 130 -4.18 -13.71 -4.84
N ARG A 131 -5.18 -14.24 -4.12
CA ARG A 131 -5.79 -13.55 -2.97
C ARG A 131 -5.28 -14.14 -1.66
N VAL A 132 -4.75 -13.28 -0.80
CA VAL A 132 -4.31 -13.61 0.57
C VAL A 132 -5.34 -13.02 1.54
N ARG A 133 -6.04 -13.89 2.27
CA ARG A 133 -6.95 -13.49 3.34
C ARG A 133 -6.13 -12.99 4.53
N CYS A 134 -6.45 -11.81 5.02
CA CYS A 134 -5.79 -11.21 6.18
C CYS A 134 -6.28 -11.90 7.46
N SER A 135 -5.40 -12.04 8.46
CA SER A 135 -5.80 -12.54 9.79
C SER A 135 -6.68 -11.55 10.56
N GLY A 136 -6.54 -10.25 10.26
CA GLY A 136 -7.27 -9.16 10.92
C GLY A 136 -8.21 -8.38 10.00
N LEU A 137 -8.47 -7.13 10.38
CA LEU A 137 -9.38 -6.23 9.69
C LEU A 137 -8.77 -5.70 8.37
N PRO A 138 -9.58 -5.09 7.49
CA PRO A 138 -9.10 -4.65 6.18
C PRO A 138 -7.97 -3.61 6.26
N HIS A 139 -7.02 -3.76 5.34
CA HIS A 139 -5.99 -2.75 5.09
C HIS A 139 -6.54 -1.66 4.19
N LEU A 140 -6.07 -0.43 4.42
CA LEU A 140 -6.40 0.75 3.61
C LEU A 140 -5.24 1.18 2.71
N ARG A 141 -4.01 0.83 3.09
CA ARG A 141 -2.78 1.29 2.44
C ARG A 141 -1.72 0.22 2.43
N MET A 142 -0.83 0.29 1.44
CA MET A 142 0.31 -0.61 1.35
C MET A 142 1.56 0.06 0.77
N VAL A 143 2.72 -0.53 1.06
CA VAL A 143 4.02 -0.15 0.49
C VAL A 143 4.83 -1.41 0.27
N PHE A 144 5.41 -1.57 -0.93
CA PHE A 144 6.40 -2.62 -1.15
C PHE A 144 7.71 -2.28 -0.43
N LEU A 145 8.14 -3.19 0.44
CA LEU A 145 9.43 -3.13 1.10
C LEU A 145 10.54 -3.68 0.21
N SER A 146 10.24 -4.67 -0.63
CA SER A 146 11.10 -5.18 -1.69
C SER A 146 10.24 -5.90 -2.72
N ALA A 147 10.83 -6.47 -3.78
CA ALA A 147 10.07 -7.26 -4.76
C ALA A 147 9.28 -8.45 -4.14
N ASN A 148 9.72 -8.93 -2.97
CA ASN A 148 9.15 -10.10 -2.29
C ASN A 148 8.56 -9.76 -0.91
N ARG A 149 8.45 -8.49 -0.54
CA ARG A 149 7.90 -8.07 0.76
C ARG A 149 7.01 -6.86 0.60
N LEU A 150 5.83 -6.91 1.23
CA LEU A 150 4.84 -5.84 1.25
C LEU A 150 4.48 -5.54 2.70
N LEU A 151 4.34 -4.27 3.04
CA LEU A 151 3.77 -3.82 4.30
C LEU A 151 2.38 -3.24 4.01
N ALA A 152 1.36 -3.66 4.76
CA ALA A 152 0.02 -3.12 4.63
C ALA A 152 -0.53 -2.73 6.00
N ALA A 153 -1.36 -1.70 6.05
CA ALA A 153 -2.00 -1.25 7.29
C ALA A 153 -3.38 -0.66 7.03
N GLY A 154 -4.20 -0.61 8.08
CA GLY A 154 -5.55 -0.06 8.04
C GLY A 154 -6.24 -0.13 9.39
N HIS A 155 -7.37 -0.84 9.44
CA HIS A 155 -8.26 -0.88 10.59
C HIS A 155 -7.69 -1.59 11.82
N ASP A 156 -6.69 -2.44 11.64
CA ASP A 156 -5.99 -3.11 12.73
C ASP A 156 -5.08 -2.19 13.56
N CYS A 157 -4.88 -0.94 13.14
CA CYS A 157 -4.02 0.04 13.83
C CYS A 157 -2.54 -0.38 13.97
N ASN A 158 -2.13 -1.49 13.32
CA ASN A 158 -0.79 -2.06 13.36
C ASN A 158 -0.42 -2.55 11.95
N PRO A 159 0.71 -2.11 11.38
CA PRO A 159 1.14 -2.58 10.06
C PRO A 159 1.50 -4.08 10.07
N THR A 160 1.08 -4.79 9.03
CA THR A 160 1.31 -6.22 8.83
C THR A 160 2.23 -6.45 7.64
N VAL A 161 3.22 -7.33 7.81
CA VAL A 161 4.16 -7.72 6.75
C VAL A 161 3.64 -8.95 6.01
N TYR A 162 3.73 -8.90 4.69
CA TYR A 162 3.47 -10.00 3.77
C TYR A 162 4.76 -10.33 3.01
N SER A 163 5.00 -11.60 2.74
CA SER A 163 6.19 -12.06 2.03
C SER A 163 5.84 -13.05 0.94
N LYS A 164 6.56 -13.01 -0.18
CA LYS A 164 6.49 -14.01 -1.23
C LYS A 164 7.34 -15.22 -0.84
N GLU A 165 6.73 -16.39 -0.77
CA GLU A 165 7.35 -17.67 -0.47
C GLU A 165 7.09 -18.66 -1.61
N GLY A 166 8.16 -19.08 -2.29
CA GLY A 166 8.05 -19.86 -3.51
C GLY A 166 7.21 -19.14 -4.56
N LYS A 167 6.05 -19.71 -4.90
CA LYS A 167 5.12 -19.16 -5.89
C LYS A 167 4.02 -18.25 -5.32
N GLY A 168 3.87 -18.19 -3.98
CA GLY A 168 2.73 -17.53 -3.35
C GLY A 168 3.12 -16.48 -2.32
N TRP A 169 2.28 -15.46 -2.15
CA TRP A 169 2.31 -14.53 -1.03
C TRP A 169 1.63 -15.09 0.20
N VAL A 170 2.19 -14.79 1.38
CA VAL A 170 1.66 -15.17 2.68
C VAL A 170 1.77 -14.01 3.67
N GLU A 171 0.85 -13.96 4.62
CA GLU A 171 0.95 -13.07 5.78
C GLU A 171 2.06 -13.55 6.72
N LYS A 172 2.80 -12.62 7.30
CA LYS A 172 3.85 -12.91 8.29
C LYS A 172 3.47 -12.44 9.68
N LYS A 173 3.88 -11.23 10.05
CA LYS A 173 3.71 -10.71 11.41
C LYS A 173 3.31 -9.26 11.38
N LYS A 174 2.80 -8.77 12.50
CA LYS A 174 2.54 -7.35 12.70
C LYS A 174 3.76 -6.66 13.33
N LEU A 175 3.93 -5.36 13.09
CA LEU A 175 5.12 -4.64 13.56
C LEU A 175 5.14 -4.41 15.07
N ASP A 176 4.00 -4.13 15.69
CA ASP A 176 3.88 -3.96 17.16
C ASP A 176 3.54 -5.25 17.92
N GLU A 177 3.68 -6.43 17.31
CA GLU A 177 3.55 -7.67 18.07
C GLU A 177 4.68 -7.77 19.09
N ALA A 178 4.31 -8.00 20.36
CA ALA A 178 5.27 -8.24 21.41
C ALA A 178 6.07 -9.49 21.04
N THR A 179 7.33 -9.30 20.67
CA THR A 179 8.28 -10.42 20.58
C THR A 179 8.35 -11.06 21.96
N GLU A 180 7.92 -12.30 22.11
CA GLU A 180 8.28 -13.14 23.25
C GLU A 180 9.80 -13.35 23.22
N SER A 181 10.54 -12.32 23.62
CA SER A 181 11.97 -12.38 23.88
C SER A 181 12.13 -12.29 25.39
N SER A 182 12.54 -13.44 25.92
CA SER A 182 13.24 -13.65 27.18
C SER A 182 13.64 -12.39 27.93
N SER A 183 13.21 -12.33 29.19
CA SER A 183 13.76 -11.50 30.26
C SER A 183 15.21 -11.05 30.02
N GLU A 184 15.40 -9.75 29.77
CA GLU A 184 16.73 -9.13 29.73
C GLU A 184 16.74 -7.79 30.50
N PRO A 185 17.93 -7.35 30.95
CA PRO A 185 18.18 -7.12 32.36
C PRO A 185 17.77 -5.74 32.85
N THR A 186 17.64 -5.65 34.17
CA THR A 186 17.28 -4.47 34.96
C THR A 186 17.91 -3.17 34.45
N SER A 187 17.15 -2.40 33.65
CA SER A 187 17.47 -1.00 33.40
C SER A 187 17.41 -0.23 34.72
N SER A 188 18.37 0.69 34.93
CA SER A 188 18.44 1.49 36.15
C SER A 188 17.11 2.22 36.41
N ALA A 189 16.74 2.36 37.69
CA ALA A 189 15.47 2.94 38.12
C ALA A 189 15.15 4.31 37.49
N ARG A 190 16.17 5.08 37.07
CA ARG A 190 16.01 6.36 36.37
C ARG A 190 15.52 6.21 34.92
N GLY A 191 15.97 5.21 34.18
CA GLY A 191 15.50 4.94 32.82
C GLY A 191 14.07 4.38 32.78
N ALA A 192 13.73 3.55 33.76
CA ALA A 192 12.37 3.06 33.95
C ALA A 192 11.40 4.18 34.37
N ALA A 193 11.84 5.10 35.23
CA ALA A 193 11.05 6.27 35.64
C ALA A 193 10.85 7.27 34.49
N PHE A 194 11.86 7.50 33.65
CA PHE A 194 11.74 8.37 32.47
C PHE A 194 10.77 7.80 31.43
N LYS A 195 10.86 6.49 31.11
CA LYS A 195 9.89 5.83 30.21
C LYS A 195 8.47 5.86 30.77
N LYS A 196 8.31 5.72 32.09
CA LYS A 196 7.01 5.80 32.75
C LYS A 196 6.47 7.24 32.79
N PHE A 197 7.33 8.24 32.91
CA PHE A 197 6.94 9.66 32.84
C PHE A 197 6.56 10.07 31.42
N GLU A 198 7.32 9.63 30.41
CA GLU A 198 7.05 9.87 28.99
C GLU A 198 5.70 9.28 28.54
N SER A 199 5.40 8.05 28.98
CA SER A 199 4.09 7.44 28.74
C SER A 199 2.95 8.11 29.51
N SER A 200 3.24 8.73 30.66
CA SER A 200 2.27 9.52 31.44
C SER A 200 1.95 10.86 30.76
N SER A 201 2.94 11.54 30.18
CA SER A 201 2.77 12.82 29.48
C SER A 201 2.06 12.71 28.12
N THR A 202 2.00 11.50 27.54
CA THR A 202 1.27 11.24 26.29
C THR A 202 -0.24 11.00 26.55
N MET A 203 -0.60 10.70 27.80
CA MET A 203 -1.98 10.42 28.24
C MET A 203 -2.64 11.70 28.77
N GLY A 204 -2.98 12.63 27.88
CA GLY A 204 -3.94 13.65 28.23
C GLY A 204 -5.34 13.04 28.28
N ILE A 205 -5.86 12.71 29.47
CA ILE A 205 -7.26 12.92 29.94
C ILE A 205 -7.50 12.25 31.31
N GLU A 206 -7.80 13.15 32.25
CA GLU A 206 -8.75 13.10 33.38
C GLU A 206 -8.56 12.15 34.58
N ALA A 207 -8.33 12.80 35.72
CA ALA A 207 -8.72 12.32 37.04
C ALA A 207 -10.25 12.19 37.14
N GLY A 208 -10.79 11.09 36.62
CA GLY A 208 -12.20 10.72 36.76
C GLY A 208 -12.32 9.21 36.77
N GLY A 209 -12.70 8.63 37.91
CA GLY A 209 -12.86 7.19 38.08
C GLY A 209 -13.90 6.62 37.10
N GLY A 210 -13.42 6.00 36.03
CA GLY A 210 -14.20 5.26 35.04
C GLY A 210 -13.36 4.09 34.54
N SER A 211 -13.99 2.93 34.39
CA SER A 211 -13.42 1.61 34.04
C SER A 211 -12.14 1.67 33.20
N LYS A 212 -11.08 0.95 33.63
CA LYS A 212 -9.85 0.71 32.86
C LYS A 212 -10.21 0.15 31.47
N GLY A 213 -10.34 1.03 30.48
CA GLY A 213 -10.41 0.65 29.07
C GLY A 213 -9.14 -0.12 28.70
N ALA A 214 -9.27 -1.17 27.88
CA ALA A 214 -8.14 -1.95 27.43
C ALA A 214 -7.07 -1.02 26.83
N THR A 215 -5.88 -1.01 27.42
CA THR A 215 -4.73 -0.30 26.87
C THR A 215 -4.39 -0.89 25.50
N ILE A 216 -4.62 -0.12 24.44
CA ILE A 216 -4.19 -0.47 23.09
C ILE A 216 -2.66 -0.44 23.08
N SER A 217 -2.03 -1.57 22.77
CA SER A 217 -0.57 -1.73 22.81
C SER A 217 0.13 -1.31 21.50
N THR A 218 -0.63 -0.98 20.47
CA THR A 218 -0.12 -0.60 19.15
C THR A 218 0.27 0.89 19.11
N ALA A 219 1.21 1.24 18.24
CA ALA A 219 1.70 2.61 18.09
C ALA A 219 0.57 3.58 17.72
N HIS A 220 -0.34 3.15 16.85
CA HIS A 220 -1.60 3.85 16.57
C HIS A 220 -2.73 3.32 17.43
N HIS A 221 -3.64 4.20 17.86
CA HIS A 221 -4.82 3.83 18.67
C HIS A 221 -6.12 3.80 17.85
N THR A 222 -6.05 4.23 16.60
CA THR A 222 -7.15 4.16 15.63
C THR A 222 -6.60 3.82 14.24
N CYS A 223 -7.50 3.67 13.27
CA CYS A 223 -7.16 3.23 11.92
C CYS A 223 -6.00 4.04 11.31
N ILE A 224 -5.03 3.31 10.75
CA ILE A 224 -3.99 3.89 9.89
C ILE A 224 -4.67 4.26 8.57
N THR A 225 -4.50 5.50 8.14
CA THR A 225 -5.19 6.07 6.97
C THR A 225 -4.25 6.34 5.80
N ASP A 226 -2.97 6.59 6.09
CA ASP A 226 -1.95 6.75 5.05
C ASP A 226 -0.62 6.11 5.41
N MET A 227 0.13 5.74 4.38
CA MET A 227 1.47 5.19 4.48
C MET A 227 2.35 5.77 3.38
N ALA A 228 3.61 6.06 3.69
CA ALA A 228 4.54 6.55 2.68
C ALA A 228 5.97 6.05 2.91
N THR A 229 6.72 6.04 1.80
CA THR A 229 8.17 5.88 1.77
C THR A 229 8.73 6.79 0.67
N CYS A 230 10.06 6.88 0.55
CA CYS A 230 10.69 7.67 -0.50
C CYS A 230 12.00 7.02 -0.97
N ALA A 231 12.49 7.45 -2.14
CA ALA A 231 13.69 6.88 -2.77
C ALA A 231 14.92 6.86 -1.83
N SER A 232 15.10 7.88 -0.98
CA SER A 232 16.23 7.95 -0.05
C SER A 232 16.18 6.90 1.08
N TRP A 233 15.03 6.24 1.28
CA TRP A 233 14.85 5.19 2.28
C TRP A 233 15.02 3.79 1.69
N TYR A 234 15.42 3.67 0.43
CA TYR A 234 15.79 2.40 -0.18
C TYR A 234 17.31 2.22 -0.16
N LYS A 235 17.76 1.04 0.29
CA LYS A 235 19.13 0.57 0.12
C LYS A 235 19.11 -0.51 -0.97
N GLY A 236 19.42 -0.13 -2.21
CA GLY A 236 19.15 -0.97 -3.37
C GLY A 236 17.63 -1.12 -3.58
N ASN A 237 17.14 -2.35 -3.68
CA ASN A 237 15.70 -2.63 -3.84
C ASN A 237 14.97 -2.93 -2.52
N THR A 238 15.61 -2.63 -1.37
CA THR A 238 15.05 -2.89 -0.05
C THR A 238 14.78 -1.58 0.69
N CYS A 239 13.52 -1.36 1.03
CA CYS A 239 13.04 -0.26 1.85
C CYS A 239 13.48 -0.44 3.31
N THR A 240 14.06 0.61 3.87
CA THR A 240 14.59 0.63 5.23
C THR A 240 13.72 1.45 6.18
N LYS A 241 12.83 2.31 5.68
CA LYS A 241 11.95 3.13 6.50
C LYS A 241 10.60 3.35 5.84
N VAL A 242 9.56 3.36 6.68
CA VAL A 242 8.18 3.71 6.30
C VAL A 242 7.62 4.68 7.33
N VAL A 243 6.74 5.57 6.90
CA VAL A 243 5.93 6.40 7.79
C VAL A 243 4.47 6.02 7.68
N THR A 244 3.75 6.04 8.80
CA THR A 244 2.30 5.84 8.85
C THR A 244 1.63 7.00 9.57
N VAL A 245 0.40 7.32 9.16
CA VAL A 245 -0.46 8.30 9.84
C VAL A 245 -1.82 7.68 10.13
N GLY A 246 -2.36 7.97 11.32
CA GLY A 246 -3.64 7.42 11.78
C GLY A 246 -4.67 8.49 12.06
N MET A 247 -5.93 8.06 12.20
CA MET A 247 -7.03 8.94 12.65
C MET A 247 -6.84 9.43 14.09
N ASP A 248 -5.85 8.91 14.81
CA ASP A 248 -5.43 9.32 16.14
C ASP A 248 -4.53 10.56 16.11
N GLY A 249 -4.28 11.13 14.93
CA GLY A 249 -3.45 12.32 14.73
C GLY A 249 -1.95 12.03 14.90
N LYS A 250 -1.55 10.76 15.02
CA LYS A 250 -0.14 10.39 15.15
C LYS A 250 0.48 10.18 13.78
N LEU A 251 1.75 10.58 13.67
CA LEU A 251 2.66 10.22 12.60
C LEU A 251 3.77 9.36 13.19
N LYS A 252 3.93 8.13 12.68
CA LYS A 252 4.89 7.16 13.20
C LYS A 252 5.89 6.74 12.14
N PHE A 253 7.18 6.87 12.46
CA PHE A 253 8.27 6.30 11.68
C PHE A 253 8.57 4.87 12.13
N TRP A 254 8.78 4.00 11.15
CA TRP A 254 9.17 2.60 11.32
C TRP A 254 10.54 2.42 10.70
N ASP A 255 11.52 2.03 11.52
CA ASP A 255 12.83 1.62 11.04
C ASP A 255 12.83 0.11 10.80
N LEU A 256 13.04 -0.26 9.53
CA LEU A 256 12.93 -1.62 9.02
C LEU A 256 14.31 -2.23 8.75
N ALA A 257 15.41 -1.54 9.09
CA ALA A 257 16.77 -2.04 8.82
C ALA A 257 17.04 -3.41 9.44
N ASN A 258 16.46 -3.69 10.63
CA ASN A 258 16.62 -4.96 11.35
C ASN A 258 15.44 -5.91 11.16
N LEU A 259 14.54 -5.60 10.23
CA LEU A 259 13.37 -6.44 9.99
C LEU A 259 13.81 -7.83 9.48
N GLU A 260 14.88 -7.91 8.70
CA GLU A 260 15.46 -9.17 8.20
C GLU A 260 15.93 -10.10 9.32
N ASP A 261 16.64 -9.60 10.34
CA ASP A 261 17.08 -10.37 11.50
C ASP A 261 15.91 -10.95 12.31
N SER A 262 14.77 -10.24 12.29
CA SER A 262 13.56 -10.69 12.96
C SER A 262 12.78 -11.74 12.16
N PHE A 263 13.07 -11.90 10.86
CA PHE A 263 12.46 -12.90 9.97
C PHE A 263 13.34 -14.13 9.76
N SER A 264 14.66 -13.99 9.72
CA SER A 264 15.61 -15.10 9.60
C SER A 264 15.56 -16.07 10.79
N LYS A 265 15.16 -15.58 11.97
CA LYS A 265 14.91 -16.40 13.17
C LYS A 265 13.64 -17.26 13.11
N MET A 266 12.82 -17.13 12.07
CA MET A 266 11.53 -17.83 11.94
C MET A 266 11.51 -18.88 10.82
N SER A 267 12.63 -19.09 10.11
CA SER A 267 12.78 -20.24 9.22
C SER A 267 13.40 -21.42 9.99
N LEU A 268 12.55 -22.21 10.66
CA LEU A 268 12.84 -23.56 11.15
C LEU A 268 11.68 -24.48 10.79
#